data_AF-A0A8T7A2F3-F1
#
_entry.id   AF-A0A8T7A2F3-F1
#
_cell.length_a   1.000
_cell.length_b   1.000
_cell.length_c   1.000
_cell.angle_alpha   90.00
_cell.angle_beta   90.00
_cell.angle_gamma   90.00
#
_symmetry.space_group_name_H-M   'P 1'
#
loop_
_entity.id
_entity.type
_entity.pdbx_description
1 polymer ?
#
loop_
_entity_poly.entity_id
_entity_poly.type
_entity_poly.pdbx_seq_one_letter_code
_entity_poly.pdbx_strand_id
1 'polypeptide(L)'
;MISTNKRSLSLLVGAAWAGLSGLPAVADDTELFITDPALQNTSPPNILFVLDTSGSMDTFLKTQPSYDPAVVYPGACDTNRMYWRTGYNAIGGDDNAPPHCTTTNWFYKSSFTCDAAMTALSNGTGYYTDRFAQFDDTDDDSARWLALSGGQKSRYVECEDDAGLHGEATGGGEVYPQNGDDDDPWTSTALDSIGWGQSPADVTYNVYEGNFVNWYYGPLALSKRLGVMQDVMMNLLDQISDVNVGLMRFNRQDGGPVIHAMEDVATARVPMQAKIAGLPADGWTPLSETFYEAGLYYMGRTIDYGSQNDPASTDLAARSLTTPTAYNTPIDLACQKNFVVLLTDGEPSRDTGANSKIAGLPGFSTATGNASCDGTGDGACLDDMAAYLYESDLSPLPGKQNVVTYTIGFTIDLPILKTTAQRGGGGYFLADDTAS
;
A
#
# COMPACT_ATOMS: atom_id res chain seq x y z
N MET A 1 36.96 42.63 43.09
CA MET A 1 35.82 42.74 42.16
C MET A 1 36.13 41.98 40.87
N ILE A 2 35.98 40.65 40.86
CA ILE A 2 36.02 39.80 39.64
C ILE A 2 35.15 38.57 39.96
N SER A 3 33.83 38.69 39.74
CA SER A 3 33.08 38.10 38.61
C SER A 3 32.59 36.67 38.89
N THR A 4 31.44 36.62 39.55
CA THR A 4 30.57 35.48 39.86
C THR A 4 29.79 34.93 38.65
N ASN A 5 30.31 35.07 37.41
CA ASN A 5 29.52 34.84 36.19
C ASN A 5 29.68 33.46 35.53
N LYS A 6 30.36 32.49 36.15
CA LYS A 6 30.57 31.16 35.51
C LYS A 6 29.51 30.10 35.82
N ARG A 7 28.64 30.31 36.83
CA ARG A 7 27.56 29.35 37.16
C ARG A 7 26.23 29.65 36.47
N SER A 8 25.96 30.93 36.17
CA SER A 8 24.75 31.38 35.48
C SER A 8 24.78 31.05 33.98
N LEU A 9 25.97 30.99 33.38
CA LEU A 9 26.15 30.68 31.97
C LEU A 9 25.91 29.18 31.68
N SER A 10 26.31 28.28 32.58
CA SER A 10 26.12 26.83 32.43
C SER A 10 24.66 26.40 32.52
N LEU A 11 23.87 27.11 33.33
CA LEU A 11 22.43 26.87 33.48
C LEU A 11 21.62 27.38 32.29
N LEU A 12 22.06 28.46 31.64
CA LEU A 12 21.43 28.98 30.43
C LEU A 12 21.74 28.12 29.18
N VAL A 13 22.95 27.55 29.09
CA VAL A 13 23.30 26.63 27.99
C VAL A 13 22.58 25.27 28.14
N GLY A 14 22.40 24.77 29.36
CA GLY A 14 21.65 23.55 29.62
C GLY A 14 20.15 23.66 29.35
N ALA A 15 19.54 24.82 29.67
CA ALA A 15 18.13 25.08 29.36
C ALA A 15 17.88 25.32 27.86
N ALA A 16 18.85 25.90 27.15
CA ALA A 16 18.80 26.05 25.69
C ALA A 16 18.90 24.71 24.95
N TRP A 17 19.64 23.74 25.48
CA TRP A 17 19.73 22.39 24.90
C TRP A 17 18.50 21.51 25.18
N ALA A 18 17.81 21.70 26.31
CA ALA A 18 16.55 21.00 26.60
C ALA A 18 15.33 21.57 25.85
N GLY A 19 15.41 22.82 25.38
CA GLY A 19 14.37 23.48 24.59
C GLY A 19 14.41 23.17 23.08
N LEU A 20 15.50 22.56 22.59
CA LEU A 20 15.68 22.18 21.18
C LEU A 20 15.35 20.71 20.88
N SER A 21 15.06 19.91 21.91
CA SER A 21 14.63 18.50 21.78
C SER A 21 13.11 18.30 21.92
N GLY A 22 12.32 19.38 21.78
CA GLY A 22 10.88 19.37 22.04
C GLY A 22 10.02 20.03 20.96
N LEU A 23 10.52 20.14 19.73
CA LEU A 23 9.63 20.44 18.60
C LEU A 23 8.85 19.17 18.26
N PRO A 24 7.52 19.23 18.08
CA PRO A 24 6.81 18.11 17.48
C PRO A 24 7.43 17.88 16.10
N ALA A 25 7.91 16.66 15.87
CA ALA A 25 8.06 16.18 14.51
C ALA A 25 6.67 16.30 13.88
N VAL A 26 6.50 17.26 12.98
CA VAL A 26 5.41 17.24 12.03
C VAL A 26 5.81 16.12 11.08
N ALA A 27 5.38 14.90 11.40
CA ALA A 27 5.35 13.82 10.45
C ALA A 27 4.40 14.27 9.34
N ASP A 28 4.93 14.32 8.12
CA ASP A 28 4.20 14.61 6.89
C ASP A 28 3.93 13.25 6.23
N ASP A 29 2.69 13.03 5.82
CA ASP A 29 2.07 11.71 5.62
C ASP A 29 2.55 10.95 4.37
N THR A 30 3.60 10.12 4.52
CA THR A 30 3.89 8.98 3.59
C THR A 30 4.37 7.68 4.26
N GLU A 31 4.40 7.60 5.58
CA GLU A 31 4.88 6.42 6.32
C GLU A 31 3.74 5.42 6.62
N LEU A 32 3.03 4.93 5.59
CA LEU A 32 2.15 3.75 5.77
C LEU A 32 2.89 2.43 5.47
N PHE A 33 4.03 2.43 4.78
CA PHE A 33 4.85 1.23 4.61
C PHE A 33 6.33 1.58 4.36
N ILE A 34 7.03 2.21 5.30
CA ILE A 34 8.50 2.22 5.28
C ILE A 34 9.05 1.91 6.68
N THR A 35 10.06 1.05 6.66
CA THR A 35 10.75 0.41 7.75
C THR A 35 11.46 1.39 8.67
N ASP A 36 11.17 1.35 9.98
CA ASP A 36 12.04 1.92 11.01
C ASP A 36 13.36 1.11 11.07
N PRO A 37 14.53 1.70 10.74
CA PRO A 37 15.82 1.00 10.77
C PRO A 37 16.27 0.62 12.19
N ALA A 38 15.60 1.09 13.25
CA ALA A 38 15.89 0.71 14.63
C ALA A 38 15.33 -0.68 15.03
N LEU A 39 14.64 -1.36 14.11
CA LEU A 39 13.89 -2.59 14.37
C LEU A 39 14.46 -3.85 13.70
N GLN A 40 15.79 -3.97 13.54
CA GLN A 40 16.48 -5.12 12.91
C GLN A 40 16.34 -6.50 13.64
N ASN A 41 15.26 -6.73 14.40
CA ASN A 41 14.82 -8.03 14.93
C ASN A 41 13.28 -8.22 14.81
N THR A 42 12.60 -7.55 13.87
CA THR A 42 11.14 -7.65 13.76
C THR A 42 10.68 -8.83 12.92
N SER A 43 9.80 -9.63 13.52
CA SER A 43 8.92 -10.55 12.81
C SER A 43 8.14 -9.80 11.72
N PRO A 44 8.04 -10.33 10.49
CA PRO A 44 7.17 -9.74 9.47
C PRO A 44 5.72 -9.70 10.00
N PRO A 45 4.98 -8.59 9.76
CA PRO A 45 3.59 -8.47 10.19
C PRO A 45 2.68 -9.40 9.37
N ASN A 46 1.54 -9.77 9.96
CA ASN A 46 0.48 -10.54 9.31
C ASN A 46 -0.63 -9.63 8.82
N ILE A 47 -0.99 -9.70 7.54
CA ILE A 47 -2.07 -8.93 6.94
C ILE A 47 -3.10 -9.88 6.34
N LEU A 48 -4.33 -9.86 6.86
CA LEU A 48 -5.44 -10.63 6.32
C LEU A 48 -6.35 -9.72 5.50
N PHE A 49 -6.36 -9.92 4.18
CA PHE A 49 -7.28 -9.22 3.30
C PHE A 49 -8.64 -9.92 3.30
N VAL A 50 -9.71 -9.17 3.54
CA VAL A 50 -11.09 -9.65 3.46
C VAL A 50 -11.75 -8.91 2.32
N LEU A 51 -12.00 -9.62 1.22
CA LEU A 51 -12.51 -9.03 -0.02
C LEU A 51 -14.01 -9.30 -0.21
N ASP A 52 -14.74 -8.25 -0.52
CA ASP A 52 -16.15 -8.35 -0.88
C ASP A 52 -16.33 -9.05 -2.23
N THR A 53 -17.15 -10.10 -2.19
CA THR A 53 -17.55 -10.88 -3.37
C THR A 53 -19.06 -10.98 -3.48
N SER A 54 -19.79 -10.06 -2.84
CA SER A 54 -21.25 -10.01 -2.86
C SER A 54 -21.78 -9.66 -4.26
N GLY A 55 -23.09 -9.83 -4.45
CA GLY A 55 -23.71 -9.56 -5.76
C GLY A 55 -23.59 -8.11 -6.25
N SER A 56 -23.39 -7.12 -5.35
CA SER A 56 -23.14 -5.72 -5.76
C SER A 56 -21.83 -5.57 -6.52
N MET A 57 -20.87 -6.47 -6.31
CA MET A 57 -19.59 -6.45 -7.01
C MET A 57 -19.71 -6.79 -8.52
N ASP A 58 -20.85 -7.34 -8.96
CA ASP A 58 -21.16 -7.57 -10.39
C ASP A 58 -21.75 -6.33 -11.08
N THR A 59 -21.96 -5.24 -10.33
CA THR A 59 -22.46 -3.99 -10.89
C THR A 59 -21.37 -3.25 -11.65
N PHE A 60 -21.76 -2.55 -12.72
CA PHE A 60 -20.85 -1.73 -13.49
C PHE A 60 -20.72 -0.35 -12.84
N LEU A 61 -19.49 0.12 -12.68
CA LEU A 61 -19.19 1.54 -12.49
C LEU A 61 -18.52 2.10 -13.74
N LYS A 62 -18.63 3.40 -13.93
CA LYS A 62 -17.89 4.11 -14.96
C LYS A 62 -16.59 4.63 -14.34
N THR A 63 -15.47 4.01 -14.67
CA THR A 63 -14.14 4.32 -14.10
C THR A 63 -13.05 4.14 -15.16
N GLN A 64 -11.81 4.49 -14.85
CA GLN A 64 -10.70 4.08 -15.70
C GLN A 64 -10.58 2.55 -15.64
N PRO A 65 -10.51 1.85 -16.78
CA PRO A 65 -10.12 0.44 -16.76
C PRO A 65 -8.68 0.34 -16.26
N SER A 66 -8.19 -0.84 -15.88
CA SER A 66 -6.76 -0.95 -15.59
C SER A 66 -5.87 -0.56 -16.75
N TYR A 67 -4.73 0.03 -16.40
CA TYR A 67 -3.70 0.37 -17.38
C TYR A 67 -3.06 -0.90 -17.90
N ASP A 68 -3.11 -1.10 -19.21
CA ASP A 68 -2.38 -2.13 -19.92
C ASP A 68 -1.31 -1.45 -20.78
N PRO A 69 -0.02 -1.59 -20.45
CA PRO A 69 1.06 -0.95 -21.22
C PRO A 69 1.14 -1.46 -22.66
N ALA A 70 0.55 -2.62 -22.99
CA ALA A 70 0.48 -3.14 -24.35
C ALA A 70 -0.64 -2.48 -25.18
N VAL A 71 -1.57 -1.76 -24.56
CA VAL A 71 -2.65 -1.02 -25.22
C VAL A 71 -2.22 0.43 -25.44
N VAL A 72 -2.37 0.93 -26.67
CA VAL A 72 -2.16 2.34 -26.98
C VAL A 72 -3.46 3.11 -26.77
N TYR A 73 -3.47 3.99 -25.77
CA TYR A 73 -4.66 4.76 -25.40
C TYR A 73 -4.77 6.05 -26.23
N PRO A 74 -5.97 6.39 -26.72
CA PRO A 74 -6.17 7.61 -27.48
C PRO A 74 -6.05 8.83 -26.58
N GLY A 75 -5.24 9.81 -26.97
CA GLY A 75 -5.15 11.08 -26.27
C GLY A 75 -4.13 12.04 -26.91
N ALA A 76 -3.94 13.19 -26.28
CA ALA A 76 -3.08 14.26 -26.79
C ALA A 76 -1.61 14.12 -26.35
N CYS A 77 -1.31 13.24 -25.39
CA CYS A 77 0.05 13.02 -24.93
C CYS A 77 0.80 12.15 -25.93
N ASP A 78 2.03 12.56 -26.21
CA ASP A 78 2.91 11.87 -27.15
C ASP A 78 3.54 10.67 -26.43
N THR A 79 3.29 9.47 -26.95
CA THR A 79 3.80 8.21 -26.40
C THR A 79 5.33 8.08 -26.41
N ASN A 80 6.04 8.94 -27.15
CA ASN A 80 7.50 8.99 -27.16
C ASN A 80 8.07 9.98 -26.12
N ARG A 81 7.24 10.51 -25.23
CA ARG A 81 7.65 11.46 -24.18
C ARG A 81 7.43 10.86 -22.81
N MET A 82 8.35 11.22 -21.92
CA MET A 82 8.23 11.05 -20.49
C MET A 82 7.82 12.39 -19.90
N TYR A 83 6.70 12.42 -19.18
CA TYR A 83 6.15 13.60 -18.52
C TYR A 83 6.52 13.56 -17.05
N TRP A 84 6.76 14.70 -16.41
CA TRP A 84 7.21 14.69 -15.01
C TRP A 84 6.68 15.85 -14.18
N ARG A 85 6.70 15.67 -12.85
CA ARG A 85 6.39 16.70 -11.85
C ARG A 85 7.25 16.53 -10.59
N THR A 86 7.46 17.62 -9.86
CA THR A 86 8.17 17.65 -8.57
C THR A 86 7.18 17.81 -7.42
N GLY A 87 7.30 16.98 -6.38
CA GLY A 87 6.54 17.10 -5.14
C GLY A 87 5.04 16.74 -5.22
N TYR A 88 4.50 16.46 -4.03
CA TYR A 88 3.08 16.38 -3.67
C TYR A 88 2.76 17.72 -2.99
N ASN A 89 1.93 18.59 -3.59
CA ASN A 89 1.20 19.60 -2.81
C ASN A 89 0.16 20.40 -3.61
N ALA A 90 -1.09 20.24 -3.19
CA ALA A 90 -1.96 21.29 -2.66
C ALA A 90 -2.10 22.55 -3.52
N ILE A 91 -3.13 22.54 -4.37
CA ILE A 91 -4.31 23.40 -4.27
C ILE A 91 -5.39 22.78 -5.18
N GLY A 92 -6.28 21.96 -4.58
CA GLY A 92 -7.60 21.66 -5.14
C GLY A 92 -7.68 20.76 -6.39
N GLY A 93 -6.71 19.87 -6.60
CA GLY A 93 -6.75 18.76 -7.57
C GLY A 93 -6.30 17.47 -6.89
N ASP A 94 -6.60 16.33 -7.48
CA ASP A 94 -6.05 15.02 -7.13
C ASP A 94 -4.52 15.09 -6.97
N ASP A 95 -4.06 14.93 -5.72
CA ASP A 95 -2.65 15.14 -5.38
C ASP A 95 -1.71 14.13 -6.09
N ASN A 96 -2.25 13.05 -6.68
CA ASN A 96 -1.54 12.03 -7.45
C ASN A 96 -1.64 12.15 -8.98
N ALA A 97 -2.38 13.13 -9.53
CA ALA A 97 -2.56 13.19 -10.97
C ALA A 97 -1.25 13.40 -11.75
N PRO A 98 -1.08 12.65 -12.87
CA PRO A 98 -0.08 12.95 -13.86
C PRO A 98 -0.25 14.37 -14.39
N PRO A 99 0.82 15.06 -14.82
CA PRO A 99 0.68 16.36 -15.45
C PRO A 99 -0.07 16.25 -16.79
N HIS A 100 -0.90 17.26 -17.09
CA HIS A 100 -1.62 17.32 -18.36
C HIS A 100 -0.66 17.38 -19.57
N CYS A 101 -1.07 16.86 -20.73
CA CYS A 101 -0.26 16.82 -21.96
C CYS A 101 0.28 18.19 -22.44
N THR A 102 -0.30 19.29 -21.96
CA THR A 102 0.10 20.67 -22.26
C THR A 102 1.27 21.16 -21.40
N THR A 103 1.72 20.39 -20.41
CA THR A 103 2.86 20.74 -19.57
C THR A 103 4.12 20.93 -20.40
N THR A 104 5.02 21.81 -19.93
CA THR A 104 6.38 21.92 -20.46
C THR A 104 7.34 20.97 -19.76
N ASN A 105 6.91 20.24 -18.72
CA ASN A 105 7.74 19.32 -17.97
C ASN A 105 7.68 17.93 -18.59
N TRP A 106 8.54 17.72 -19.58
CA TRP A 106 8.70 16.45 -20.28
C TRP A 106 10.10 16.33 -20.92
N PHE A 107 10.52 15.13 -21.27
CA PHE A 107 11.71 14.84 -22.10
C PHE A 107 11.40 13.65 -23.03
N TYR A 108 12.26 13.39 -24.02
CA TYR A 108 12.07 12.26 -24.93
C TYR A 108 12.36 10.93 -24.23
N LYS A 109 11.52 9.93 -24.46
CA LYS A 109 11.73 8.57 -23.93
C LYS A 109 13.06 7.97 -24.39
N SER A 110 13.55 8.35 -25.57
CA SER A 110 14.88 7.95 -26.07
C SER A 110 16.06 8.52 -25.27
N SER A 111 15.82 9.53 -24.44
CA SER A 111 16.84 10.14 -23.59
C SER A 111 16.80 9.61 -22.16
N PHE A 112 15.90 8.66 -21.86
CA PHE A 112 15.77 8.08 -20.53
C PHE A 112 16.68 6.86 -20.41
N THR A 113 17.70 6.94 -19.55
CA THR A 113 18.69 5.86 -19.36
C THR A 113 18.41 5.00 -18.14
N CYS A 114 17.47 5.41 -17.27
CA CYS A 114 17.07 4.64 -16.10
C CYS A 114 16.37 3.31 -16.46
N ASP A 115 17.07 2.19 -16.30
CA ASP A 115 16.60 0.82 -16.57
C ASP A 115 15.60 0.35 -15.51
N ALA A 116 15.80 0.70 -14.23
CA ALA A 116 14.86 0.40 -13.15
C ALA A 116 13.47 0.99 -13.45
N ALA A 117 13.41 2.26 -13.83
CA ALA A 117 12.16 2.91 -14.23
C ALA A 117 11.57 2.26 -15.48
N MET A 118 12.36 2.05 -16.52
CA MET A 118 11.88 1.42 -17.77
C MET A 118 11.31 0.01 -17.54
N THR A 119 11.93 -0.76 -16.65
CA THR A 119 11.43 -2.06 -16.21
C THR A 119 10.09 -1.93 -15.49
N ALA A 120 9.98 -1.05 -14.49
CA ALA A 120 8.74 -0.83 -13.75
C ALA A 120 7.59 -0.38 -14.68
N LEU A 121 7.86 0.57 -15.57
CA LEU A 121 6.91 1.06 -16.57
C LEU A 121 6.40 -0.07 -17.48
N SER A 122 7.31 -0.94 -17.93
CA SER A 122 6.96 -2.09 -18.77
C SER A 122 6.14 -3.16 -18.04
N ASN A 123 6.25 -3.23 -16.71
CA ASN A 123 5.50 -4.15 -15.85
C ASN A 123 4.10 -3.63 -15.47
N GLY A 124 3.68 -2.49 -16.00
CA GLY A 124 2.28 -2.04 -15.93
C GLY A 124 1.97 -0.94 -14.92
N THR A 125 2.96 -0.33 -14.28
CA THR A 125 2.70 0.82 -13.40
C THR A 125 2.41 2.10 -14.19
N GLY A 126 3.05 2.28 -15.35
CA GLY A 126 2.91 3.46 -16.22
C GLY A 126 3.47 4.78 -15.65
N TYR A 127 3.95 4.77 -14.40
CA TYR A 127 4.76 5.81 -13.80
C TYR A 127 5.86 5.22 -12.90
N TYR A 128 6.87 6.04 -12.57
CA TYR A 128 7.96 5.71 -11.66
C TYR A 128 8.33 6.92 -10.80
N THR A 129 8.67 6.68 -9.54
CA THR A 129 9.03 7.72 -8.58
C THR A 129 10.44 7.46 -8.08
N ASP A 130 11.35 8.40 -8.33
CA ASP A 130 12.74 8.33 -7.88
C ASP A 130 13.37 9.73 -7.88
N ARG A 131 14.62 9.86 -7.43
CA ARG A 131 15.47 11.00 -7.76
C ARG A 131 16.03 10.81 -9.15
N PHE A 132 15.93 11.88 -9.94
CA PHE A 132 16.42 11.90 -11.31
C PHE A 132 17.35 13.07 -11.53
N ALA A 133 18.35 12.86 -12.37
CA ALA A 133 19.24 13.90 -12.84
C ALA A 133 19.30 13.93 -14.36
N GLN A 134 19.46 15.12 -14.92
CA GLN A 134 19.57 15.36 -16.36
C GLN A 134 20.95 15.90 -16.70
N PHE A 135 21.64 15.27 -17.65
CA PHE A 135 22.99 15.65 -18.03
C PHE A 135 23.02 16.94 -18.84
N ASP A 136 23.68 17.98 -18.33
CA ASP A 136 23.90 19.26 -18.99
C ASP A 136 25.23 19.26 -19.73
N ASP A 137 25.14 19.17 -21.05
CA ASP A 137 26.22 19.18 -22.05
C ASP A 137 26.44 20.57 -22.68
N THR A 138 25.98 21.65 -22.04
CA THR A 138 26.12 23.00 -22.66
C THR A 138 27.57 23.49 -22.72
N ASP A 139 28.41 22.99 -21.81
CA ASP A 139 29.80 23.41 -21.64
C ASP A 139 30.66 22.16 -21.45
N ASP A 140 31.38 21.78 -22.51
CA ASP A 140 32.18 20.57 -22.63
C ASP A 140 33.15 20.38 -21.43
N ASP A 141 33.75 21.48 -20.93
CA ASP A 141 34.70 21.44 -19.81
C ASP A 141 34.04 21.48 -18.42
N SER A 142 32.71 21.63 -18.35
CA SER A 142 31.95 21.69 -17.08
C SER A 142 30.60 20.95 -17.12
N ALA A 143 30.52 19.93 -17.97
CA ALA A 143 29.35 19.09 -18.13
C ALA A 143 29.00 18.40 -16.81
N ARG A 144 27.71 18.36 -16.50
CA ARG A 144 27.27 17.92 -15.18
C ARG A 144 25.82 17.49 -15.16
N TRP A 145 25.51 16.59 -14.25
CA TRP A 145 24.15 16.18 -13.95
C TRP A 145 23.46 17.23 -13.07
N LEU A 146 22.29 17.70 -13.51
CA LEU A 146 21.48 18.73 -12.87
C LEU A 146 20.06 18.23 -12.62
N ALA A 147 19.27 19.01 -11.90
CA ALA A 147 17.82 18.81 -11.80
C ALA A 147 17.14 18.80 -13.18
N LEU A 148 16.03 18.06 -13.33
CA LEU A 148 15.29 17.99 -14.59
C LEU A 148 14.83 19.38 -15.04
N SER A 149 15.07 19.69 -16.32
CA SER A 149 14.69 20.96 -16.94
C SER A 149 13.56 20.77 -17.94
N GLY A 150 12.48 21.55 -17.77
CA GLY A 150 11.38 21.60 -18.75
C GLY A 150 11.80 22.23 -20.08
N GLY A 151 12.97 22.87 -20.15
CA GLY A 151 13.53 23.43 -21.37
C GLY A 151 14.35 22.43 -22.19
N GLN A 152 14.85 21.35 -21.58
CA GLN A 152 15.80 20.44 -22.22
C GLN A 152 15.18 19.06 -22.43
N LYS A 153 15.03 18.68 -23.70
CA LYS A 153 14.19 17.52 -24.09
C LYS A 153 14.97 16.28 -24.49
N SER A 154 16.19 16.47 -24.96
CA SER A 154 17.00 15.42 -25.58
C SER A 154 18.20 14.98 -24.74
N ARG A 155 18.42 15.64 -23.59
CA ARG A 155 19.51 15.33 -22.67
C ARG A 155 19.24 14.05 -21.90
N TYR A 156 20.29 13.28 -21.66
CA TYR A 156 20.22 12.05 -20.87
C TYR A 156 19.61 12.31 -19.51
N VAL A 157 18.75 11.39 -19.07
CA VAL A 157 18.10 11.40 -17.76
C VAL A 157 18.35 10.07 -17.09
N GLU A 158 18.99 10.12 -15.93
CA GLU A 158 19.38 8.97 -15.11
C GLU A 158 18.67 9.00 -13.75
N CYS A 159 18.58 7.86 -13.08
CA CYS A 159 17.93 7.69 -11.77
C CYS A 159 18.86 7.16 -10.67
N GLU A 160 18.45 7.33 -9.41
CA GLU A 160 19.23 6.90 -8.24
C GLU A 160 19.23 5.36 -8.10
N ASP A 161 18.11 4.70 -8.42
CA ASP A 161 17.99 3.24 -8.32
C ASP A 161 18.91 2.47 -9.28
N ASP A 162 19.33 3.08 -10.38
CA ASP A 162 20.29 2.49 -11.32
C ASP A 162 21.74 2.56 -10.82
N ALA A 163 22.04 3.38 -9.80
CA ALA A 163 23.41 3.65 -9.37
C ALA A 163 24.17 2.38 -8.97
N GLY A 164 25.19 2.01 -9.76
CA GLY A 164 25.98 0.80 -9.55
C GLY A 164 25.41 -0.47 -10.18
N LEU A 165 24.27 -0.36 -10.86
CA LEU A 165 23.58 -1.45 -11.55
C LEU A 165 23.53 -1.20 -13.06
N HIS A 166 23.21 0.01 -13.47
CA HIS A 166 23.03 0.43 -14.86
C HIS A 166 23.48 1.89 -15.06
N GLY A 167 23.82 2.28 -16.28
CA GLY A 167 24.31 3.61 -16.62
C GLY A 167 24.17 3.86 -18.12
N GLU A 168 25.28 4.07 -18.86
CA GLU A 168 25.19 4.41 -20.29
C GLU A 168 24.45 3.34 -21.11
N ALA A 169 24.72 2.06 -20.83
CA ALA A 169 24.15 0.96 -21.57
C ALA A 169 24.01 -0.32 -20.74
N THR A 170 23.00 -1.12 -21.09
CA THR A 170 22.73 -2.42 -20.47
C THR A 170 23.92 -3.36 -20.61
N GLY A 171 24.43 -3.86 -19.47
CA GLY A 171 25.60 -4.74 -19.41
C GLY A 171 26.94 -4.04 -19.63
N GLY A 172 26.96 -2.70 -19.67
CA GLY A 172 28.16 -1.87 -19.64
C GLY A 172 28.82 -1.84 -18.26
N GLY A 173 30.08 -1.39 -18.21
CA GLY A 173 30.82 -1.21 -16.96
C GLY A 173 30.64 0.18 -16.33
N GLU A 174 30.16 1.15 -17.10
CA GLU A 174 29.97 2.55 -16.69
C GLU A 174 28.57 2.73 -16.12
N VAL A 175 28.44 2.38 -14.83
CA VAL A 175 27.16 2.24 -14.10
C VAL A 175 26.94 3.36 -13.08
N TYR A 176 27.75 4.42 -13.12
CA TYR A 176 27.65 5.56 -12.23
C TYR A 176 27.65 6.85 -13.04
N PRO A 177 26.66 7.74 -12.91
CA PRO A 177 26.72 9.06 -13.55
C PRO A 177 27.80 9.93 -12.90
N GLN A 178 28.63 10.63 -13.69
CA GLN A 178 29.70 11.51 -13.21
C GLN A 178 29.60 12.92 -13.81
N ASN A 179 30.21 13.90 -13.13
CA ASN A 179 30.38 15.26 -13.66
C ASN A 179 31.78 15.42 -14.24
N GLY A 180 31.93 16.25 -15.27
CA GLY A 180 33.22 16.52 -15.90
C GLY A 180 33.07 16.87 -17.38
N ASP A 181 33.60 16.00 -18.22
CA ASP A 181 33.65 16.10 -19.68
C ASP A 181 32.32 15.63 -20.30
N ASP A 182 31.87 16.25 -21.40
CA ASP A 182 30.62 15.91 -22.07
C ASP A 182 30.66 14.58 -22.83
N ASP A 183 31.87 14.12 -23.22
CA ASP A 183 32.08 12.83 -23.87
C ASP A 183 31.99 11.64 -22.88
N ASP A 184 32.02 11.87 -21.56
CA ASP A 184 32.10 10.80 -20.55
C ASP A 184 31.09 10.99 -19.38
N PRO A 185 29.76 10.91 -19.63
CA PRO A 185 28.74 11.21 -18.62
C PRO A 185 28.64 10.15 -17.52
N TRP A 186 29.20 8.95 -17.74
CA TRP A 186 29.16 7.82 -16.81
C TRP A 186 30.57 7.28 -16.53
N THR A 187 30.74 6.58 -15.42
CA THR A 187 32.00 6.00 -14.98
C THR A 187 31.79 4.63 -14.38
N SER A 188 32.85 3.82 -14.38
CA SER A 188 32.89 2.54 -13.67
C SER A 188 33.32 2.68 -12.21
N THR A 189 33.69 3.90 -11.77
CA THR A 189 34.22 4.17 -10.44
C THR A 189 33.18 4.83 -9.54
N ALA A 190 32.70 4.09 -8.53
CA ALA A 190 31.68 4.58 -7.59
C ALA A 190 32.04 5.90 -6.87
N LEU A 191 33.34 6.15 -6.63
CA LEU A 191 33.81 7.37 -5.95
C LEU A 191 33.70 8.63 -6.81
N ASP A 192 33.62 8.48 -8.13
CA ASP A 192 33.52 9.58 -9.08
C ASP A 192 32.05 9.89 -9.43
N SER A 193 31.12 9.07 -8.93
CA SER A 193 29.68 9.26 -9.09
C SER A 193 29.21 10.60 -8.51
N ILE A 194 28.17 11.18 -9.11
CA ILE A 194 27.43 12.29 -8.50
C ILE A 194 26.84 11.87 -7.15
N GLY A 195 26.66 12.86 -6.28
CA GLY A 195 26.06 12.66 -4.96
C GLY A 195 24.53 12.67 -5.05
N TRP A 196 23.91 11.50 -5.16
CA TRP A 196 22.47 11.36 -5.02
C TRP A 196 21.98 11.84 -3.64
N GLY A 197 20.82 12.51 -3.61
CA GLY A 197 20.29 13.12 -2.39
C GLY A 197 21.01 14.39 -1.94
N GLN A 198 21.93 14.93 -2.75
CA GLN A 198 22.56 16.23 -2.57
C GLN A 198 22.30 17.10 -3.79
N SER A 199 22.16 18.41 -3.58
CA SER A 199 21.94 19.35 -4.69
C SER A 199 23.07 19.26 -5.71
N PRO A 200 22.77 19.14 -7.03
CA PRO A 200 21.46 19.35 -7.68
C PRO A 200 20.61 18.08 -7.93
N ALA A 201 21.03 16.90 -7.44
CA ALA A 201 20.36 15.60 -7.59
C ALA A 201 19.60 15.18 -6.30
N ASP A 202 19.05 16.16 -5.59
CA ASP A 202 18.29 15.99 -4.33
C ASP A 202 16.77 15.98 -4.53
N VAL A 203 16.29 16.17 -5.75
CA VAL A 203 14.86 16.30 -6.06
C VAL A 203 14.27 14.96 -6.48
N THR A 204 13.19 14.55 -5.79
CA THR A 204 12.37 13.41 -6.18
C THR A 204 11.31 13.84 -7.20
N TYR A 205 11.19 13.10 -8.29
CA TYR A 205 10.21 13.31 -9.35
C TYR A 205 9.30 12.10 -9.49
N ASN A 206 8.09 12.36 -9.96
CA ASN A 206 7.24 11.34 -10.57
C ASN A 206 7.35 11.48 -12.09
N VAL A 207 7.72 10.41 -12.78
CA VAL A 207 7.84 10.35 -14.24
C VAL A 207 6.76 9.41 -14.80
N TYR A 208 6.05 9.85 -15.83
CA TYR A 208 4.88 9.18 -16.40
C TYR A 208 5.09 8.95 -17.91
N GLU A 209 4.71 7.77 -18.41
CA GLU A 209 4.67 7.54 -19.85
C GLU A 209 3.54 8.33 -20.51
N GLY A 210 3.77 8.89 -21.70
CA GLY A 210 2.69 9.56 -22.45
C GLY A 210 1.47 8.68 -22.71
N ASN A 211 1.64 7.37 -22.86
CA ASN A 211 0.54 6.42 -22.99
C ASN A 211 -0.28 6.29 -21.69
N PHE A 212 0.39 6.24 -20.54
CA PHE A 212 -0.26 6.24 -19.23
C PHE A 212 -1.05 7.53 -18.98
N VAL A 213 -0.50 8.69 -19.35
CA VAL A 213 -1.23 9.96 -19.21
C VAL A 213 -2.47 10.01 -20.13
N ASN A 214 -2.40 9.41 -21.32
CA ASN A 214 -3.57 9.27 -22.21
C ASN A 214 -4.62 8.32 -21.62
N TRP A 215 -4.20 7.23 -20.97
CA TRP A 215 -5.09 6.35 -20.23
C TRP A 215 -5.77 7.09 -19.08
N TYR A 216 -5.00 7.77 -18.24
CA TYR A 216 -5.47 8.47 -17.05
C TYR A 216 -6.55 9.51 -17.38
N TYR A 217 -6.34 10.31 -18.43
CA TYR A 217 -7.32 11.29 -18.92
C TYR A 217 -8.27 10.75 -20.00
N GLY A 218 -8.21 9.45 -20.26
CA GLY A 218 -9.01 8.76 -21.27
C GLY A 218 -10.50 8.70 -20.90
N PRO A 219 -11.37 8.28 -21.83
CA PRO A 219 -12.77 8.09 -21.51
C PRO A 219 -12.93 6.93 -20.52
N LEU A 220 -13.60 7.20 -19.40
CA LEU A 220 -13.98 6.16 -18.44
C LEU A 220 -14.79 5.06 -19.14
N ALA A 221 -14.41 3.81 -18.88
CA ALA A 221 -15.07 2.61 -19.37
C ALA A 221 -16.04 2.04 -18.31
N LEU A 222 -16.97 1.18 -18.75
CA LEU A 222 -17.77 0.39 -17.81
C LEU A 222 -16.92 -0.80 -17.34
N SER A 223 -16.48 -0.74 -16.09
CA SER A 223 -15.80 -1.84 -15.42
C SER A 223 -16.69 -2.39 -14.31
N LYS A 224 -16.65 -3.70 -14.08
CA LYS A 224 -17.30 -4.27 -12.89
C LYS A 224 -16.54 -3.83 -11.65
N ARG A 225 -17.25 -3.59 -10.55
CA ARG A 225 -16.63 -3.24 -9.26
C ARG A 225 -15.63 -4.30 -8.80
N LEU A 226 -15.97 -5.59 -8.98
CA LEU A 226 -15.04 -6.68 -8.72
C LEU A 226 -13.75 -6.56 -9.52
N GLY A 227 -13.83 -6.20 -10.81
CA GLY A 227 -12.64 -6.08 -11.66
C GLY A 227 -11.69 -5.00 -11.16
N VAL A 228 -12.23 -3.85 -10.76
CA VAL A 228 -11.41 -2.77 -10.18
C VAL A 228 -10.74 -3.21 -8.88
N MET A 229 -11.48 -3.85 -7.98
CA MET A 229 -10.91 -4.38 -6.73
C MET A 229 -9.82 -5.42 -7.02
N GLN A 230 -10.05 -6.32 -7.98
CA GLN A 230 -9.06 -7.32 -8.40
C GLN A 230 -7.77 -6.65 -8.86
N ASP A 231 -7.87 -5.64 -9.70
CA ASP A 231 -6.72 -4.93 -10.25
C ASP A 231 -5.93 -4.16 -9.18
N VAL A 232 -6.61 -3.42 -8.30
CA VAL A 232 -5.98 -2.72 -7.17
C VAL A 232 -5.27 -3.71 -6.24
N MET A 233 -5.92 -4.85 -5.94
CA MET A 233 -5.31 -5.88 -5.10
C MET A 233 -4.12 -6.56 -5.76
N MET A 234 -4.14 -6.77 -7.08
CA MET A 234 -2.99 -7.31 -7.82
C MET A 234 -1.80 -6.34 -7.75
N ASN A 235 -2.03 -5.05 -8.04
CA ASN A 235 -1.00 -4.02 -7.96
C ASN A 235 -0.42 -3.88 -6.55
N LEU A 236 -1.27 -3.93 -5.51
CA LEU A 236 -0.81 -3.91 -4.12
C LEU A 236 0.09 -5.10 -3.81
N LEU A 237 -0.31 -6.32 -4.19
CA LEU A 237 0.49 -7.52 -3.94
C LEU A 237 1.86 -7.48 -4.64
N ASP A 238 1.95 -6.85 -5.82
CA ASP A 238 3.21 -6.68 -6.55
C ASP A 238 4.15 -5.68 -5.87
N GLN A 239 3.61 -4.69 -5.16
CA GLN A 239 4.39 -3.62 -4.53
C GLN A 239 4.81 -3.92 -3.08
N ILE A 240 4.11 -4.81 -2.37
CA ILE A 240 4.44 -5.13 -0.98
C ILE A 240 5.52 -6.22 -0.86
N SER A 241 6.38 -6.05 0.14
CA SER A 241 7.44 -6.98 0.54
C SER A 241 7.55 -7.02 2.08
N ASP A 242 8.29 -7.98 2.62
CA ASP A 242 8.57 -8.12 4.07
C ASP A 242 7.33 -8.26 4.98
N VAL A 243 6.25 -8.84 4.45
CA VAL A 243 4.99 -9.10 5.18
C VAL A 243 4.47 -10.51 4.91
N ASN A 244 3.71 -11.06 5.85
CA ASN A 244 2.87 -12.23 5.60
C ASN A 244 1.48 -11.77 5.19
N VAL A 245 0.88 -12.47 4.22
CA VAL A 245 -0.45 -12.16 3.70
C VAL A 245 -1.36 -13.38 3.72
N GLY A 246 -2.62 -13.14 4.05
CA GLY A 246 -3.71 -14.12 3.96
C GLY A 246 -4.89 -13.52 3.19
N LEU A 247 -5.76 -14.39 2.69
CA LEU A 247 -6.93 -13.96 1.90
C LEU A 247 -8.21 -14.62 2.39
N MET A 248 -9.22 -13.79 2.61
CA MET A 248 -10.61 -14.17 2.81
C MET A 248 -11.49 -13.51 1.77
N ARG A 249 -12.66 -14.11 1.55
CA ARG A 249 -13.75 -13.52 0.76
C ARG A 249 -15.08 -13.76 1.44
N PHE A 250 -16.10 -13.01 1.07
CA PHE A 250 -17.48 -13.38 1.43
C PHE A 250 -17.86 -14.70 0.76
N ASN A 251 -18.69 -15.47 1.42
CA ASN A 251 -19.40 -16.58 0.79
C ASN A 251 -20.78 -16.12 0.33
N ARG A 252 -21.48 -16.98 -0.41
CA ARG A 252 -22.75 -16.62 -1.05
C ARG A 252 -23.89 -16.33 -0.05
N GLN A 253 -23.82 -16.85 1.18
CA GLN A 253 -24.93 -16.85 2.13
C GLN A 253 -24.60 -16.11 3.42
N ASP A 254 -23.74 -16.69 4.26
CA ASP A 254 -23.43 -16.21 5.61
C ASP A 254 -21.92 -16.40 5.90
N GLY A 255 -21.20 -15.32 6.17
CA GLY A 255 -19.77 -15.26 6.47
C GLY A 255 -18.83 -15.49 5.30
N GLY A 256 -17.61 -16.00 5.56
CA GLY A 256 -16.57 -16.07 4.53
C GLY A 256 -15.37 -16.95 4.88
N PRO A 257 -14.87 -17.80 3.96
CA PRO A 257 -13.73 -18.68 4.19
C PRO A 257 -12.37 -17.97 4.08
N VAL A 258 -11.36 -18.54 4.75
CA VAL A 258 -9.94 -18.24 4.52
C VAL A 258 -9.51 -19.00 3.28
N ILE A 259 -9.54 -18.34 2.12
CA ILE A 259 -9.23 -18.95 0.84
C ILE A 259 -7.74 -19.04 0.56
N HIS A 260 -6.90 -18.27 1.27
CA HIS A 260 -5.44 -18.39 1.27
C HIS A 260 -4.93 -18.23 2.70
N ALA A 261 -4.21 -19.24 3.20
CA ALA A 261 -3.61 -19.19 4.52
C ALA A 261 -2.54 -18.11 4.62
N MET A 262 -2.33 -17.56 5.81
CA MET A 262 -1.26 -16.59 6.06
C MET A 262 0.09 -17.22 5.73
N GLU A 263 0.80 -16.63 4.76
CA GLU A 263 2.15 -17.03 4.39
C GLU A 263 2.97 -15.81 3.90
N ASP A 264 4.29 -15.97 3.79
CA ASP A 264 5.17 -14.91 3.32
C ASP A 264 4.75 -14.43 1.92
N VAL A 265 4.65 -13.12 1.71
CA VAL A 265 4.16 -12.55 0.45
C VAL A 265 4.99 -12.95 -0.76
N ALA A 266 6.30 -13.20 -0.61
CA ALA A 266 7.14 -13.66 -1.70
C ALA A 266 6.68 -15.03 -2.23
N THR A 267 6.13 -15.89 -1.36
CA THR A 267 5.52 -17.17 -1.75
C THR A 267 4.04 -17.05 -2.11
N ALA A 268 3.32 -16.16 -1.42
CA ALA A 268 1.86 -15.99 -1.56
C ALA A 268 1.43 -15.29 -2.84
N ARG A 269 2.27 -14.39 -3.39
CA ARG A 269 1.89 -13.44 -4.45
C ARG A 269 1.18 -14.09 -5.62
N VAL A 270 1.84 -15.04 -6.28
CA VAL A 270 1.31 -15.74 -7.46
C VAL A 270 0.03 -16.55 -7.14
N PRO A 271 0.00 -17.43 -6.12
CA PRO A 271 -1.22 -18.17 -5.80
C PRO A 271 -2.37 -17.28 -5.30
N MET A 272 -2.10 -16.18 -4.59
CA MET A 272 -3.13 -15.20 -4.21
C MET A 272 -3.67 -14.45 -5.41
N GLN A 273 -2.83 -13.98 -6.33
CA GLN A 273 -3.27 -13.34 -7.58
C GLN A 273 -4.20 -14.25 -8.39
N ALA A 274 -3.88 -15.55 -8.48
CA ALA A 274 -4.74 -16.54 -9.14
C ALA A 274 -6.10 -16.71 -8.43
N LYS A 275 -6.12 -16.70 -7.09
CA LYS A 275 -7.36 -16.74 -6.29
C LYS A 275 -8.19 -15.46 -6.46
N ILE A 276 -7.54 -14.30 -6.47
CA ILE A 276 -8.16 -12.99 -6.68
C ILE A 276 -8.82 -12.92 -8.07
N ALA A 277 -8.11 -13.32 -9.12
CA ALA A 277 -8.65 -13.37 -10.48
C ALA A 277 -9.89 -14.29 -10.62
N GLY A 278 -9.99 -15.31 -9.78
CA GLY A 278 -11.09 -16.29 -9.76
C GLY A 278 -12.24 -15.96 -8.80
N LEU A 279 -12.23 -14.81 -8.13
CA LEU A 279 -13.28 -14.44 -7.18
C LEU A 279 -14.66 -14.35 -7.87
N PRO A 280 -15.73 -14.86 -7.24
CA PRO A 280 -17.08 -14.64 -7.72
C PRO A 280 -17.58 -13.23 -7.35
N ALA A 281 -18.69 -12.81 -7.95
CA ALA A 281 -19.48 -11.67 -7.53
C ALA A 281 -20.93 -12.13 -7.32
N ASP A 282 -21.18 -12.82 -6.20
CA ASP A 282 -22.48 -13.39 -5.90
C ASP A 282 -22.78 -13.46 -4.39
N GLY A 283 -24.08 -13.38 -4.07
CA GLY A 283 -24.55 -13.54 -2.69
C GLY A 283 -24.77 -12.24 -1.93
N TRP A 284 -24.89 -12.38 -0.61
CA TRP A 284 -25.13 -11.29 0.34
C TRP A 284 -23.82 -10.65 0.82
N THR A 285 -23.92 -9.68 1.73
CA THR A 285 -22.78 -8.91 2.28
C THR A 285 -22.64 -9.21 3.78
N PRO A 286 -22.13 -10.39 4.17
CA PRO A 286 -22.10 -10.86 5.55
C PRO A 286 -20.87 -10.34 6.31
N LEU A 287 -20.82 -9.04 6.59
CA LEU A 287 -19.65 -8.38 7.15
C LEU A 287 -19.29 -8.90 8.55
N SER A 288 -20.23 -8.89 9.49
CA SER A 288 -20.05 -9.34 10.87
C SER A 288 -19.74 -10.83 10.94
N GLU A 289 -20.41 -11.68 10.15
CA GLU A 289 -20.08 -13.12 10.12
C GLU A 289 -18.69 -13.41 9.55
N THR A 290 -18.31 -12.73 8.47
CA THR A 290 -16.98 -12.93 7.86
C THR A 290 -15.90 -12.44 8.80
N PHE A 291 -16.12 -11.29 9.44
CA PHE A 291 -15.18 -10.71 10.37
C PHE A 291 -15.07 -11.51 11.67
N TYR A 292 -16.18 -12.14 12.11
CA TYR A 292 -16.14 -13.15 13.18
C TYR A 292 -15.25 -14.33 12.80
N GLU A 293 -15.40 -14.86 11.59
CA GLU A 293 -14.56 -15.98 11.09
C GLU A 293 -13.08 -15.59 11.02
N ALA A 294 -12.77 -14.36 10.58
CA ALA A 294 -11.41 -13.82 10.59
C ALA A 294 -10.82 -13.81 12.02
N GLY A 295 -11.63 -13.44 13.01
CA GLY A 295 -11.24 -13.54 14.42
C GLY A 295 -10.98 -14.98 14.87
N LEU A 296 -11.81 -15.95 14.45
CA LEU A 296 -11.58 -17.36 14.74
C LEU A 296 -10.28 -17.88 14.12
N TYR A 297 -9.93 -17.40 12.93
CA TYR A 297 -8.66 -17.71 12.28
C TYR A 297 -7.47 -17.22 13.12
N TYR A 298 -7.47 -15.93 13.48
CA TYR A 298 -6.42 -15.36 14.34
C TYR A 298 -6.32 -16.03 15.71
N MET A 299 -7.44 -16.43 16.31
CA MET A 299 -7.47 -17.11 17.61
C MET A 299 -7.21 -18.63 17.53
N GLY A 300 -7.06 -19.22 16.34
CA GLY A 300 -6.89 -20.67 16.17
C GLY A 300 -8.09 -21.49 16.67
N ARG A 301 -9.31 -20.98 16.52
CA ARG A 301 -10.55 -21.60 17.03
C ARG A 301 -11.23 -22.49 15.98
N THR A 302 -12.26 -23.21 16.41
CA THR A 302 -13.10 -24.04 15.54
C THR A 302 -13.68 -23.21 14.39
N ILE A 303 -13.58 -23.72 13.17
CA ILE A 303 -14.14 -23.13 11.94
C ILE A 303 -15.67 -23.10 12.06
N ASP A 304 -16.29 -21.97 11.71
CA ASP A 304 -17.75 -21.80 11.77
C ASP A 304 -18.31 -21.46 10.38
N TYR A 305 -18.11 -20.24 9.89
CA TYR A 305 -18.57 -19.77 8.58
C TYR A 305 -17.62 -20.11 7.42
N GLY A 306 -16.37 -20.48 7.70
CA GLY A 306 -15.37 -20.78 6.67
C GLY A 306 -15.52 -22.15 6.00
N SER A 307 -16.50 -22.97 6.42
CA SER A 307 -16.82 -24.24 5.77
C SER A 307 -18.30 -24.42 5.46
N GLN A 308 -19.11 -23.39 5.74
CA GLN A 308 -20.54 -23.43 5.43
C GLN A 308 -20.74 -23.41 3.91
N ASN A 309 -21.65 -24.26 3.44
CA ASN A 309 -22.01 -24.47 2.03
C ASN A 309 -20.93 -25.12 1.13
N ASP A 310 -19.65 -25.00 1.45
CA ASP A 310 -18.56 -25.73 0.79
C ASP A 310 -17.42 -26.04 1.77
N PRO A 311 -17.29 -27.30 2.24
CA PRO A 311 -16.21 -27.72 3.12
C PRO A 311 -14.81 -27.61 2.51
N ALA A 312 -14.66 -27.41 1.20
CA ALA A 312 -13.38 -27.22 0.53
C ALA A 312 -13.01 -25.73 0.34
N SER A 313 -13.85 -24.80 0.81
CA SER A 313 -13.65 -23.37 0.56
C SER A 313 -12.55 -22.74 1.40
N THR A 314 -12.36 -23.16 2.66
CA THR A 314 -11.19 -22.78 3.45
C THR A 314 -9.96 -23.58 3.03
N ASP A 315 -8.86 -22.87 2.76
CA ASP A 315 -7.54 -23.40 2.46
C ASP A 315 -7.12 -24.46 3.49
N LEU A 316 -6.61 -25.59 3.01
CA LEU A 316 -6.16 -26.67 3.88
C LEU A 316 -4.98 -26.23 4.76
N ALA A 317 -4.12 -25.33 4.27
CA ALA A 317 -3.01 -24.78 5.04
C ALA A 317 -3.48 -23.88 6.20
N ALA A 318 -4.69 -23.34 6.13
CA ALA A 318 -5.27 -22.54 7.22
C ALA A 318 -5.81 -23.43 8.36
N ARG A 319 -5.93 -24.75 8.17
CA ARG A 319 -6.50 -25.66 9.17
C ARG A 319 -5.41 -26.30 10.02
N SER A 320 -5.75 -26.52 11.29
CA SER A 320 -4.87 -27.24 12.21
C SER A 320 -4.68 -28.69 11.74
N LEU A 321 -3.42 -29.12 11.62
CA LEU A 321 -3.06 -30.50 11.25
C LEU A 321 -3.51 -31.53 12.29
N THR A 322 -3.62 -31.13 13.57
CA THR A 322 -4.02 -32.02 14.66
C THR A 322 -5.53 -31.98 14.92
N THR A 323 -6.19 -30.86 14.61
CA THR A 323 -7.63 -30.68 14.74
C THR A 323 -8.19 -30.00 13.47
N PRO A 324 -8.46 -30.74 12.38
CA PRO A 324 -8.83 -30.14 11.08
C PRO A 324 -10.14 -29.33 11.06
N THR A 325 -10.93 -29.39 12.14
CA THR A 325 -12.12 -28.56 12.35
C THR A 325 -11.80 -27.19 12.96
N ALA A 326 -10.54 -26.92 13.30
CA ALA A 326 -10.06 -25.66 13.86
C ALA A 326 -8.99 -25.04 12.96
N TYR A 327 -8.85 -23.73 13.09
CA TYR A 327 -7.81 -22.98 12.40
C TYR A 327 -6.42 -23.21 12.99
N ASN A 328 -5.41 -23.17 12.13
CA ASN A 328 -4.03 -22.94 12.53
C ASN A 328 -3.83 -21.43 12.67
N THR A 329 -3.64 -20.93 13.90
CA THR A 329 -3.47 -19.49 14.12
C THR A 329 -2.21 -18.99 13.38
N PRO A 330 -2.28 -17.82 12.71
CA PRO A 330 -1.11 -17.18 12.12
C PRO A 330 -0.25 -16.41 13.15
N ILE A 331 -0.69 -16.29 14.42
CA ILE A 331 0.01 -15.53 15.46
C ILE A 331 1.09 -16.42 16.09
N ASP A 332 2.27 -16.44 15.47
CA ASP A 332 3.37 -17.31 15.89
C ASP A 332 4.36 -16.63 16.84
N LEU A 333 4.40 -15.29 16.85
CA LEU A 333 5.42 -14.51 17.56
C LEU A 333 4.81 -13.39 18.41
N ALA A 334 5.35 -13.22 19.62
CA ALA A 334 4.84 -12.32 20.66
C ALA A 334 4.75 -10.83 20.23
N CYS A 335 5.69 -10.39 19.39
CA CYS A 335 5.78 -9.00 18.91
C CYS A 335 5.25 -8.81 17.48
N GLN A 336 4.68 -9.86 16.88
CA GLN A 336 4.16 -9.79 15.52
C GLN A 336 2.91 -8.92 15.48
N LYS A 337 2.90 -7.96 14.56
CA LYS A 337 1.72 -7.13 14.31
C LYS A 337 0.75 -7.89 13.43
N ASN A 338 -0.54 -7.83 13.76
CA ASN A 338 -1.60 -8.49 13.00
C ASN A 338 -2.61 -7.45 12.54
N PHE A 339 -3.05 -7.59 11.29
CA PHE A 339 -3.92 -6.64 10.62
C PHE A 339 -5.05 -7.37 9.89
N VAL A 340 -6.21 -6.73 9.84
CA VAL A 340 -7.27 -7.06 8.88
C VAL A 340 -7.51 -5.84 8.01
N VAL A 341 -7.53 -6.04 6.71
CA VAL A 341 -7.95 -5.02 5.74
C VAL A 341 -9.23 -5.50 5.08
N LEU A 342 -10.35 -4.85 5.42
CA LEU A 342 -11.68 -5.18 4.94
C LEU A 342 -12.07 -4.26 3.79
N LEU A 343 -12.22 -4.80 2.59
CA LEU A 343 -12.64 -4.08 1.39
C LEU A 343 -14.09 -4.46 1.05
N THR A 344 -14.99 -3.49 0.97
CA THR A 344 -16.41 -3.73 0.65
C THR A 344 -17.07 -2.57 -0.09
N ASP A 345 -17.99 -2.90 -1.00
CA ASP A 345 -18.74 -1.91 -1.81
C ASP A 345 -20.20 -1.74 -1.37
N GLY A 346 -20.62 -2.53 -0.37
CA GLY A 346 -22.00 -2.66 0.04
C GLY A 346 -22.23 -2.53 1.55
N GLU A 347 -23.45 -2.12 1.89
CA GLU A 347 -23.99 -2.21 3.25
C GLU A 347 -24.18 -3.68 3.64
N PRO A 348 -24.01 -4.04 4.92
CA PRO A 348 -24.25 -5.39 5.38
C PRO A 348 -25.66 -5.86 5.04
N SER A 349 -25.78 -7.11 4.59
CA SER A 349 -27.07 -7.74 4.28
C SER A 349 -27.05 -9.20 4.70
N ARG A 350 -28.14 -9.68 5.34
CA ARG A 350 -28.20 -11.01 5.95
C ARG A 350 -27.07 -11.24 6.97
N ASP A 351 -26.77 -10.22 7.78
CA ASP A 351 -25.57 -10.15 8.61
C ASP A 351 -25.92 -10.02 10.10
N THR A 352 -26.62 -11.02 10.62
CA THR A 352 -27.04 -11.09 12.04
C THR A 352 -26.73 -12.42 12.71
N GLY A 353 -26.32 -13.43 11.95
CA GLY A 353 -26.09 -14.81 12.40
C GLY A 353 -24.95 -14.93 13.39
N ALA A 354 -23.94 -14.07 13.31
CA ALA A 354 -22.82 -14.07 14.25
C ALA A 354 -23.10 -13.29 15.53
N ASN A 355 -24.20 -12.53 15.64
CA ASN A 355 -24.36 -11.54 16.70
C ASN A 355 -24.28 -12.13 18.11
N SER A 356 -25.00 -13.22 18.37
CA SER A 356 -24.93 -13.92 19.65
C SER A 356 -23.58 -14.60 19.89
N LYS A 357 -22.89 -15.01 18.82
CA LYS A 357 -21.59 -15.69 18.90
C LYS A 357 -20.48 -14.70 19.25
N ILE A 358 -20.52 -13.51 18.66
CA ILE A 358 -19.62 -12.38 18.95
C ILE A 358 -19.80 -11.93 20.39
N ALA A 359 -21.04 -11.63 20.81
CA ALA A 359 -21.34 -11.24 22.19
C ALA A 359 -20.98 -12.33 23.22
N GLY A 360 -20.98 -13.60 22.80
CA GLY A 360 -20.58 -14.75 23.61
C GLY A 360 -19.06 -14.97 23.73
N LEU A 361 -18.22 -14.17 23.07
CA LEU A 361 -16.78 -14.32 23.14
C LEU A 361 -16.26 -14.09 24.58
N PRO A 362 -15.28 -14.88 25.05
CA PRO A 362 -14.70 -14.70 26.38
C PRO A 362 -14.14 -13.29 26.54
N GLY A 363 -14.57 -12.59 27.60
CA GLY A 363 -14.12 -11.23 27.89
C GLY A 363 -14.75 -10.14 27.02
N PHE A 364 -15.71 -10.47 26.15
CA PHE A 364 -16.34 -9.51 25.22
C PHE A 364 -16.76 -8.21 25.92
N SER A 365 -17.53 -8.30 27.01
CA SER A 365 -18.03 -7.11 27.70
C SER A 365 -16.94 -6.24 28.33
N THR A 366 -15.78 -6.83 28.65
CA THR A 366 -14.62 -6.09 29.15
C THR A 366 -13.88 -5.40 28.01
N ALA A 367 -13.76 -6.07 26.86
CA ALA A 367 -13.09 -5.54 25.68
C ALA A 367 -13.90 -4.43 24.99
N THR A 368 -15.21 -4.61 24.82
CA THR A 368 -16.06 -3.68 24.07
C THR A 368 -16.78 -2.65 24.95
N GLY A 369 -16.87 -2.90 26.27
CA GLY A 369 -17.65 -2.10 27.20
C GLY A 369 -19.15 -2.40 27.20
N ASN A 370 -19.63 -3.34 26.37
CA ASN A 370 -21.04 -3.66 26.20
C ASN A 370 -21.33 -5.15 26.46
N ALA A 371 -22.48 -5.47 27.05
CA ALA A 371 -22.88 -6.87 27.31
C ALA A 371 -23.33 -7.64 26.05
N SER A 372 -23.67 -6.91 24.99
CA SER A 372 -24.04 -7.39 23.67
C SER A 372 -23.52 -6.40 22.63
N CYS A 373 -23.69 -6.70 21.36
CA CYS A 373 -23.40 -5.71 20.33
C CYS A 373 -24.31 -4.49 20.47
N ASP A 374 -23.78 -3.31 20.14
CA ASP A 374 -24.46 -2.01 20.29
C ASP A 374 -25.08 -1.48 19.00
N GLY A 375 -24.77 -2.10 17.85
CA GLY A 375 -25.42 -1.85 16.57
C GLY A 375 -26.83 -2.45 16.43
N THR A 376 -27.50 -2.14 15.33
CA THR A 376 -28.86 -2.63 15.02
C THR A 376 -28.97 -3.14 13.58
N GLY A 377 -29.72 -4.22 13.37
CA GLY A 377 -29.96 -4.77 12.02
C GLY A 377 -28.79 -5.62 11.50
N ASP A 378 -28.67 -5.71 10.19
CA ASP A 378 -27.52 -6.33 9.53
C ASP A 378 -26.26 -5.51 9.83
N GLY A 379 -25.13 -6.15 10.16
CA GLY A 379 -23.90 -5.44 10.54
C GLY A 379 -23.79 -5.09 12.01
N ALA A 380 -24.79 -5.43 12.83
CA ALA A 380 -24.92 -4.91 14.19
C ALA A 380 -23.72 -5.18 15.12
N CYS A 381 -22.84 -6.12 14.77
CA CYS A 381 -21.69 -6.52 15.59
C CYS A 381 -20.34 -6.31 14.89
N LEU A 382 -20.30 -5.75 13.69
CA LEU A 382 -19.06 -5.63 12.92
C LEU A 382 -18.01 -4.82 13.68
N ASP A 383 -18.41 -3.64 14.16
CA ASP A 383 -17.53 -2.72 14.87
C ASP A 383 -17.22 -3.18 16.30
N ASP A 384 -18.16 -3.85 16.97
CA ASP A 384 -17.92 -4.55 18.24
C ASP A 384 -16.91 -5.70 18.11
N MET A 385 -16.96 -6.46 17.01
CA MET A 385 -16.01 -7.52 16.75
C MET A 385 -14.62 -6.95 16.46
N ALA A 386 -14.52 -5.83 15.73
CA ALA A 386 -13.26 -5.10 15.55
C ALA A 386 -12.71 -4.56 16.88
N ALA A 387 -13.57 -3.99 17.73
CA ALA A 387 -13.20 -3.59 19.08
C ALA A 387 -12.66 -4.78 19.89
N TYR A 388 -13.33 -5.93 19.84
CA TYR A 388 -12.90 -7.13 20.54
C TYR A 388 -11.51 -7.60 20.10
N LEU A 389 -11.26 -7.64 18.78
CA LEU A 389 -9.97 -8.06 18.23
C LEU A 389 -8.83 -7.09 18.55
N TYR A 390 -9.13 -5.80 18.67
CA TYR A 390 -8.16 -4.79 19.05
C TYR A 390 -7.89 -4.77 20.56
N GLU A 391 -8.92 -4.98 21.38
CA GLU A 391 -8.82 -4.84 22.84
C GLU A 391 -8.40 -6.11 23.57
N SER A 392 -8.72 -7.28 23.02
CA SER A 392 -8.40 -8.57 23.62
C SER A 392 -7.00 -9.04 23.28
N ASP A 393 -6.47 -9.93 24.11
CA ASP A 393 -5.29 -10.72 23.79
C ASP A 393 -5.73 -12.04 23.14
N LEU A 394 -5.31 -12.28 21.90
CA LEU A 394 -5.81 -13.38 21.08
C LEU A 394 -4.94 -14.64 21.15
N SER A 395 -3.79 -14.57 21.82
CA SER A 395 -2.79 -15.65 21.91
C SER A 395 -2.27 -15.78 23.34
N PRO A 396 -1.80 -16.97 23.78
CA PRO A 396 -1.14 -17.14 25.08
C PRO A 396 0.31 -16.63 25.11
N LEU A 397 0.80 -16.01 24.03
CA LEU A 397 2.15 -15.50 23.95
C LEU A 397 2.34 -14.29 24.89
N PRO A 398 3.58 -13.97 25.30
CA PRO A 398 3.82 -12.79 26.12
C PRO A 398 3.41 -11.50 25.41
N GLY A 399 2.77 -10.57 26.11
CA GLY A 399 2.32 -9.30 25.54
C GLY A 399 0.83 -9.33 25.23
N LYS A 400 0.38 -8.47 24.31
CA LYS A 400 -0.99 -8.46 23.80
C LYS A 400 -0.92 -8.70 22.30
N GLN A 401 -1.40 -9.83 21.84
CA GLN A 401 -1.50 -10.16 20.43
C GLN A 401 -2.89 -9.76 19.95
N ASN A 402 -3.04 -8.50 19.57
CA ASN A 402 -4.27 -7.96 19.01
C ASN A 402 -4.19 -7.85 17.49
N VAL A 403 -5.33 -7.54 16.88
CA VAL A 403 -5.45 -7.26 15.45
C VAL A 403 -5.94 -5.82 15.27
N VAL A 404 -5.24 -5.07 14.41
CA VAL A 404 -5.67 -3.73 14.00
C VAL A 404 -6.51 -3.84 12.72
N THR A 405 -7.64 -3.13 12.68
CA THR A 405 -8.59 -3.23 11.58
C THR A 405 -8.60 -1.98 10.73
N TYR A 406 -8.35 -2.15 9.44
CA TYR A 406 -8.54 -1.13 8.41
C TYR A 406 -9.75 -1.50 7.56
N THR A 407 -10.51 -0.48 7.16
CA THR A 407 -11.67 -0.66 6.28
C THR A 407 -11.55 0.24 5.07
N ILE A 408 -11.90 -0.27 3.90
CA ILE A 408 -11.91 0.46 2.64
C ILE A 408 -13.31 0.36 2.04
N GLY A 409 -13.97 1.51 1.91
CA GLY A 409 -15.25 1.63 1.21
C GLY A 409 -15.02 1.82 -0.28
N PHE A 410 -15.44 0.84 -1.08
CA PHE A 410 -15.31 0.92 -2.54
C PHE A 410 -16.52 1.62 -3.15
N THR A 411 -16.35 2.83 -3.68
CA THR A 411 -17.41 3.67 -4.27
C THR A 411 -18.59 4.04 -3.35
N ILE A 412 -18.47 3.78 -2.05
CA ILE A 412 -19.51 4.08 -1.05
C ILE A 412 -18.88 4.56 0.26
N ASP A 413 -19.46 5.61 0.85
CA ASP A 413 -19.10 6.08 2.18
C ASP A 413 -20.09 5.56 3.23
N LEU A 414 -19.63 4.61 4.06
CA LEU A 414 -20.47 3.92 5.05
C LEU A 414 -20.04 4.24 6.49
N PRO A 415 -20.93 4.82 7.32
CA PRO A 415 -20.63 5.10 8.72
C PRO A 415 -20.17 3.87 9.52
N ILE A 416 -20.74 2.69 9.22
CA ILE A 416 -20.38 1.44 9.90
C ILE A 416 -18.91 1.04 9.68
N LEU A 417 -18.36 1.24 8.47
CA LEU A 417 -16.95 0.94 8.18
C LEU A 417 -16.04 1.90 8.93
N LYS A 418 -16.39 3.18 8.94
CA LYS A 418 -15.66 4.20 9.70
C LYS A 418 -15.62 3.87 11.20
N THR A 419 -16.77 3.51 11.80
CA THR A 419 -16.82 3.12 13.21
C THR A 419 -16.05 1.81 13.46
N THR A 420 -16.10 0.86 12.54
CA THR A 420 -15.36 -0.41 12.62
C THR A 420 -13.85 -0.17 12.66
N ALA A 421 -13.31 0.62 11.74
CA ALA A 421 -11.88 0.97 11.74
C ALA A 421 -11.48 1.72 13.02
N GLN A 422 -12.28 2.70 13.44
CA GLN A 422 -12.01 3.48 14.66
C GLN A 422 -11.95 2.61 15.91
N ARG A 423 -12.92 1.71 16.09
CA ARG A 423 -12.95 0.79 17.23
C ARG A 423 -11.91 -0.31 17.13
N GLY A 424 -11.55 -0.72 15.92
CA GLY A 424 -10.48 -1.67 15.64
C GLY A 424 -9.06 -1.08 15.65
N GLY A 425 -8.90 0.18 16.06
CA GLY A 425 -7.60 0.84 16.21
C GLY A 425 -6.90 1.23 14.90
N GLY A 426 -7.60 1.19 13.75
CA GLY A 426 -7.05 1.48 12.43
C GLY A 426 -7.76 2.62 11.70
N GLY A 427 -7.55 2.68 10.39
CA GLY A 427 -8.00 3.75 9.50
C GLY A 427 -9.12 3.33 8.55
N TYR A 428 -9.92 4.31 8.14
CA TYR A 428 -10.95 4.16 7.12
C TYR A 428 -10.56 4.94 5.88
N PHE A 429 -10.62 4.27 4.72
CA PHE A 429 -10.26 4.83 3.42
C PHE A 429 -11.40 4.65 2.42
N LEU A 430 -11.43 5.51 1.41
CA LEU A 430 -12.33 5.39 0.27
C LEU A 430 -11.49 5.08 -0.96
N ALA A 431 -11.95 4.11 -1.75
CA ALA A 431 -11.39 3.82 -3.07
C ALA A 431 -12.47 4.11 -4.11
N ASP A 432 -12.25 5.12 -4.94
CA ASP A 432 -13.18 5.61 -5.96
C ASP A 432 -12.72 5.31 -7.40
N ASP A 433 -11.44 5.04 -7.65
CA ASP A 433 -10.94 4.53 -8.93
C ASP A 433 -9.61 3.73 -8.85
N THR A 434 -9.19 3.18 -9.99
CA THR A 434 -7.91 2.45 -10.20
C THR A 434 -6.72 3.39 -10.42
N ALA A 435 -6.94 4.70 -10.53
CA ALA A 435 -5.97 5.68 -11.01
C ALA A 435 -5.36 6.53 -9.88
N SER A 436 -5.92 6.43 -8.68
CA SER A 436 -5.58 7.21 -7.49
C SER A 436 -4.30 6.78 -6.78
#